data_AF-A0A7C4BRP0-F1
#
_entry.id   AF-A0A7C4BRP0-F1
#
_cell.length_a   1.000
_cell.length_b   1.000
_cell.length_c   1.000
_cell.angle_alpha   90.00
_cell.angle_beta   90.00
_cell.angle_gamma   90.00
#
_symmetry.space_group_name_H-M   'P 1'
#
loop_
_entity.id
_entity.type
_entity.pdbx_description
1 polymer ?
#
loop_
_entity_poly.entity_id
_entity_poly.type
_entity_poly.pdbx_seq_one_letter_code
_entity_poly.pdbx_strand_id
1 'polypeptide(L)'
;MTGRERINAIMNKKPADRLSWTTIVDNATLSKLPDNIKGMSGIDFYRYIGCDIFLLNCWGMNMDFSSPQLVWSEDTKTNYKYEDGKSIHELKSSKGTLTTIYRNGHPIKYPVSSIDDINIYMQIWENAQFIEHDDNQVYDNINSIIGDDGIVTRFWGPSTIPKLLEYDMGVMNFYCLLNDYPDEMDALISTIHKKELEAFEILAKSPCDVIILCENTSTFYISPDVYRKYNGRHVRDFVDIIHDSGKIAII
;
A
#
# COMPACT_ATOMS: atom_id res chain seq x y z
N MET A 1 -12.93 -2.78 -28.99
CA MET A 1 -11.61 -2.70 -28.34
C MET A 1 -11.50 -3.84 -27.35
N THR A 2 -10.31 -4.39 -27.15
CA THR A 2 -10.04 -5.33 -26.06
C THR A 2 -10.14 -4.61 -24.70
N GLY A 3 -10.19 -5.34 -23.59
CA GLY A 3 -10.21 -4.73 -22.26
C GLY A 3 -8.95 -3.93 -21.98
N ARG A 4 -7.79 -4.43 -22.42
CA ARG A 4 -6.50 -3.75 -22.37
C ARG A 4 -6.51 -2.45 -23.16
N GLU A 5 -6.95 -2.47 -24.42
CA GLU A 5 -7.05 -1.27 -25.26
C GLU A 5 -7.96 -0.22 -24.63
N ARG A 6 -9.10 -0.65 -24.07
CA ARG A 6 -10.07 0.22 -23.41
C ARG A 6 -9.50 0.90 -22.18
N ILE A 7 -8.90 0.13 -21.26
CA ILE A 7 -8.29 0.69 -20.05
C ILE A 7 -7.16 1.65 -20.41
N ASN A 8 -6.27 1.26 -21.34
CA ASN A 8 -5.17 2.14 -21.77
C ASN A 8 -5.66 3.44 -22.41
N ALA A 9 -6.73 3.40 -23.20
CA ALA A 9 -7.36 4.61 -23.74
C ALA A 9 -7.87 5.53 -22.61
N ILE A 10 -8.59 4.96 -21.62
CA ILE A 10 -9.12 5.70 -20.48
C ILE A 10 -8.01 6.35 -19.65
N MET A 11 -6.95 5.60 -19.31
CA MET A 11 -5.83 6.14 -18.54
C MET A 11 -5.10 7.28 -19.25
N ASN A 12 -5.10 7.26 -20.59
CA ASN A 12 -4.53 8.30 -21.42
C ASN A 12 -5.54 9.38 -21.83
N LYS A 13 -6.73 9.42 -21.21
CA LYS A 13 -7.80 10.40 -21.49
C LYS A 13 -8.23 10.41 -22.97
N LYS A 14 -8.17 9.26 -23.64
CA LYS A 14 -8.60 9.04 -25.02
C LYS A 14 -10.00 8.42 -25.06
N PRO A 15 -10.75 8.58 -26.16
CA PRO A 15 -12.03 7.92 -26.33
C PRO A 15 -11.91 6.39 -26.24
N ALA A 16 -12.89 5.76 -25.58
CA ALA A 16 -13.06 4.32 -25.46
C ALA A 16 -14.38 3.88 -26.12
N ASP A 17 -14.50 2.60 -26.47
CA ASP A 17 -15.70 2.04 -27.09
C ASP A 17 -16.90 1.94 -26.13
N ARG A 18 -16.64 1.79 -24.83
CA ARG A 18 -17.63 1.81 -23.74
C ARG A 18 -16.99 2.20 -22.40
N LEU A 19 -17.83 2.37 -21.37
CA LEU A 19 -17.37 2.46 -19.99
C LEU A 19 -16.63 1.16 -19.60
N SER A 20 -15.42 1.32 -19.05
CA SER A 20 -14.70 0.24 -18.37
C SER A 20 -15.25 0.08 -16.96
N TRP A 21 -15.48 -1.16 -16.55
CA TRP A 21 -15.88 -1.49 -15.18
C TRP A 21 -15.17 -2.78 -14.76
N THR A 22 -14.86 -2.87 -13.47
CA THR A 22 -14.22 -4.03 -12.84
C THR A 22 -14.88 -4.25 -11.47
N THR A 23 -14.52 -5.36 -10.82
CA THR A 23 -14.83 -5.59 -9.40
C THR A 23 -13.54 -5.91 -8.65
N ILE A 24 -13.55 -5.79 -7.32
CA ILE A 24 -12.48 -6.31 -6.47
C ILE A 24 -13.10 -7.48 -5.71
N VAL A 25 -12.66 -8.69 -6.00
CA VAL A 25 -13.13 -9.91 -5.33
C VAL A 25 -11.99 -10.62 -4.62
N ASP A 26 -12.28 -11.24 -3.49
CA ASP A 26 -11.35 -12.07 -2.75
C ASP A 26 -11.84 -13.52 -2.66
N ASN A 27 -10.98 -14.41 -2.19
CA ASN A 27 -11.32 -15.82 -2.03
C ASN A 27 -12.47 -16.02 -1.04
N ALA A 28 -12.60 -15.14 -0.04
CA ALA A 28 -13.72 -15.19 0.91
C ALA A 28 -15.06 -15.00 0.18
N THR A 29 -15.16 -13.98 -0.68
CA THR A 29 -16.33 -13.69 -1.51
C THR A 29 -16.59 -14.81 -2.50
N LEU A 30 -15.57 -15.21 -3.27
CA LEU A 30 -15.68 -16.26 -4.29
C LEU A 30 -16.10 -17.62 -3.70
N SER A 31 -15.73 -17.90 -2.44
CA SER A 31 -16.14 -19.14 -1.74
C SER A 31 -17.62 -19.20 -1.37
N LYS A 32 -18.32 -18.06 -1.40
CA LYS A 32 -19.74 -17.92 -1.03
C LYS A 32 -20.66 -17.83 -2.24
N LEU A 33 -20.12 -17.82 -3.46
CA LEU A 33 -20.90 -17.76 -4.68
C LEU A 33 -21.61 -19.11 -4.98
N PRO A 34 -22.64 -19.11 -5.86
CA PRO A 34 -23.31 -20.33 -6.31
C PRO A 34 -22.35 -21.35 -6.95
N ASP A 35 -22.69 -22.64 -6.85
CA ASP A 35 -21.79 -23.76 -7.20
C ASP A 35 -21.24 -23.72 -8.64
N ASN A 36 -21.95 -23.10 -9.59
CA ASN A 36 -21.50 -22.97 -10.98
C ASN A 36 -20.35 -21.98 -11.19
N ILE A 37 -20.08 -21.11 -10.20
CA ILE A 37 -19.02 -20.07 -10.25
C ILE A 37 -18.15 -20.03 -8.98
N LYS A 38 -18.50 -20.86 -7.99
CA LYS A 38 -17.78 -20.98 -6.73
C LYS A 38 -16.37 -21.50 -6.96
N GLY A 39 -15.39 -20.83 -6.34
CA GLY A 39 -13.99 -21.26 -6.41
C GLY A 39 -13.30 -20.98 -7.76
N MET A 40 -13.93 -20.25 -8.67
CA MET A 40 -13.22 -19.63 -9.80
C MET A 40 -12.07 -18.76 -9.28
N SER A 41 -11.00 -18.63 -10.08
CA SER A 41 -10.01 -17.58 -9.82
C SER A 41 -10.66 -16.19 -10.00
N GLY A 42 -10.11 -15.15 -9.40
CA GLY A 42 -10.60 -13.79 -9.60
C GLY A 42 -10.61 -13.40 -11.09
N ILE A 43 -9.58 -13.78 -11.83
CA ILE A 43 -9.45 -13.53 -13.27
C ILE A 43 -10.54 -14.25 -14.07
N ASP A 44 -10.78 -15.54 -13.79
CA ASP A 44 -11.83 -16.29 -14.49
C ASP A 44 -13.23 -15.77 -14.14
N PHE A 45 -13.42 -15.33 -12.89
CA PHE A 45 -14.64 -14.67 -12.47
C PHE A 45 -14.89 -13.36 -13.23
N TYR A 46 -13.86 -12.52 -13.41
CA TYR A 46 -13.96 -11.29 -14.20
C TYR A 46 -14.36 -11.56 -15.66
N ARG A 47 -13.75 -12.57 -16.28
CA ARG A 47 -14.13 -13.04 -17.62
C ARG A 47 -15.57 -13.52 -17.69
N TYR A 48 -15.99 -14.31 -16.69
CA TYR A 48 -17.34 -14.85 -16.61
C TYR A 48 -18.41 -13.74 -16.56
N ILE A 49 -18.18 -12.68 -15.78
CA ILE A 49 -19.13 -11.56 -15.66
C ILE A 49 -18.98 -10.50 -16.78
N GLY A 50 -17.97 -10.64 -17.64
CA GLY A 50 -17.74 -9.74 -18.78
C GLY A 50 -17.20 -8.35 -18.42
N CYS A 51 -16.52 -8.23 -17.27
CA CYS A 51 -15.87 -7.00 -16.86
C CYS A 51 -14.43 -6.93 -17.40
N ASP A 52 -13.84 -5.73 -17.40
CA ASP A 52 -12.43 -5.57 -17.73
C ASP A 52 -11.55 -5.97 -16.55
N ILE A 53 -10.37 -6.50 -16.83
CA ILE A 53 -9.44 -6.90 -15.77
C ILE A 53 -8.56 -5.70 -15.39
N PHE A 54 -8.80 -5.16 -14.21
CA PHE A 54 -7.93 -4.16 -13.60
C PHE A 54 -7.34 -4.76 -12.32
N LEU A 55 -6.22 -5.46 -12.48
CA LEU A 55 -5.64 -6.26 -11.40
C LEU A 55 -4.75 -5.39 -10.50
N LEU A 56 -5.05 -5.38 -9.20
CA LEU A 56 -4.26 -4.70 -8.18
C LEU A 56 -3.12 -5.63 -7.72
N ASN A 57 -1.87 -5.31 -8.06
CA ASN A 57 -0.74 -6.22 -7.88
C ASN A 57 -1.04 -7.64 -8.40
N CYS A 58 -0.88 -8.63 -7.53
CA CYS A 58 -1.13 -10.04 -7.78
C CYS A 58 -2.38 -10.51 -7.00
N TRP A 59 -3.35 -9.61 -6.76
CA TRP A 59 -4.49 -9.89 -5.88
C TRP A 59 -5.25 -11.15 -6.29
N GLY A 60 -5.38 -12.10 -5.37
CA GLY A 60 -6.04 -13.39 -5.62
C GLY A 60 -5.20 -14.39 -6.41
N MET A 61 -3.89 -14.15 -6.59
CA MET A 61 -2.96 -15.04 -7.27
C MET A 61 -1.90 -15.61 -6.30
N ASN A 62 -1.24 -16.70 -6.69
CA ASN A 62 -0.15 -17.32 -5.94
C ASN A 62 1.22 -16.77 -6.37
N MET A 63 1.35 -15.46 -6.44
CA MET A 63 2.57 -14.73 -6.78
C MET A 63 2.52 -13.34 -6.16
N ASP A 64 3.67 -12.67 -6.03
CA ASP A 64 3.72 -11.31 -5.50
C ASP A 64 4.87 -10.52 -6.12
N PHE A 65 4.71 -9.21 -6.19
CA PHE A 65 5.77 -8.28 -6.54
C PHE A 65 6.62 -8.00 -5.30
N SER A 66 7.92 -8.18 -5.42
CA SER A 66 8.86 -8.06 -4.30
C SER A 66 9.35 -6.63 -4.08
N SER A 67 9.16 -5.72 -5.04
CA SER A 67 9.75 -4.39 -5.01
C SER A 67 8.72 -3.25 -4.88
N PRO A 68 8.94 -2.24 -4.02
CA PRO A 68 10.05 -2.09 -3.08
C PRO A 68 9.83 -2.88 -1.79
N GLN A 69 10.92 -3.37 -1.19
CA GLN A 69 10.89 -4.04 0.11
C GLN A 69 11.47 -3.11 1.19
N LEU A 70 10.71 -2.85 2.25
CA LEU A 70 11.22 -2.18 3.44
C LEU A 70 12.13 -3.13 4.23
N VAL A 71 13.37 -2.70 4.45
CA VAL A 71 14.37 -3.42 5.23
C VAL A 71 14.82 -2.54 6.39
N TRP A 72 14.72 -3.10 7.60
CA TRP A 72 15.26 -2.48 8.79
C TRP A 72 16.78 -2.71 8.87
N SER A 73 17.48 -1.80 9.52
CA SER A 73 18.91 -1.94 9.81
C SER A 73 19.22 -3.17 10.67
N GLU A 74 20.48 -3.63 10.66
CA GLU A 74 20.91 -4.85 11.38
C GLU A 74 20.68 -4.78 12.91
N ASP A 75 20.63 -3.57 13.48
CA ASP A 75 20.35 -3.35 14.90
C ASP A 75 18.84 -3.41 15.24
N THR A 76 17.98 -3.51 14.24
CA THR A 76 16.53 -3.65 14.39
C THR A 76 16.10 -5.07 14.08
N LYS A 77 15.47 -5.73 15.05
CA LYS A 77 14.95 -7.10 14.92
C LYS A 77 13.43 -7.10 14.95
N THR A 78 12.83 -7.86 14.03
CA THR A 78 11.39 -8.07 14.01
C THR A 78 11.05 -9.47 14.50
N ASN A 79 10.16 -9.56 15.49
CA ASN A 79 9.63 -10.83 15.99
C ASN A 79 8.14 -10.92 15.75
N TYR A 80 7.67 -12.10 15.35
CA TYR A 80 6.27 -12.40 15.13
C TYR A 80 5.85 -13.58 16.00
N LYS A 81 4.75 -13.42 16.71
CA LYS A 81 4.19 -14.46 17.59
C LYS A 81 2.68 -14.53 17.41
N TYR A 82 2.13 -15.74 17.46
CA TYR A 82 0.69 -15.95 17.46
C TYR A 82 0.27 -16.66 18.75
N GLU A 83 -0.61 -16.03 19.54
CA GLU A 83 -1.12 -16.56 20.81
C GLU A 83 -2.58 -16.13 21.02
N ASP A 84 -3.43 -17.07 21.44
CA ASP A 84 -4.82 -16.81 21.83
C ASP A 84 -5.64 -15.99 20.81
N GLY A 85 -5.48 -16.30 19.51
CA GLY A 85 -6.18 -15.59 18.45
C GLY A 85 -5.64 -14.18 18.15
N LYS A 86 -4.45 -13.85 18.67
CA LYS A 86 -3.78 -12.57 18.47
C LYS A 86 -2.45 -12.77 17.78
N SER A 87 -2.14 -11.87 16.85
CA SER A 87 -0.80 -11.75 16.26
C SER A 87 -0.06 -10.61 16.96
N ILE A 88 1.09 -10.90 17.55
CA ILE A 88 1.93 -9.96 18.29
C ILE A 88 3.18 -9.72 17.45
N HIS A 89 3.40 -8.47 17.07
CA HIS A 89 4.52 -8.05 16.25
C HIS A 89 5.39 -7.12 17.09
N GLU A 90 6.67 -7.44 17.23
CA GLU A 90 7.63 -6.63 17.97
C GLU A 90 8.72 -6.11 17.03
N LEU A 91 9.01 -4.83 17.15
CA LEU A 91 10.14 -4.18 16.49
C LEU A 91 11.11 -3.72 17.58
N LYS A 92 12.26 -4.39 17.65
CA LYS A 92 13.23 -4.21 18.74
C LYS A 92 14.49 -3.55 18.21
N SER A 93 14.85 -2.41 18.79
CA SER A 93 16.11 -1.70 18.53
C SER A 93 16.99 -1.67 19.79
N SER A 94 18.13 -0.99 19.69
CA SER A 94 18.99 -0.68 20.84
C SER A 94 18.36 0.25 21.87
N LYS A 95 17.32 1.01 21.50
CA LYS A 95 16.64 1.99 22.38
C LYS A 95 15.37 1.46 23.04
N GLY A 96 14.76 0.41 22.49
CA GLY A 96 13.58 -0.20 23.08
C GLY A 96 12.87 -1.16 22.14
N THR A 97 11.65 -1.53 22.52
CA THR A 97 10.80 -2.44 21.74
C THR A 97 9.43 -1.78 21.53
N LEU A 98 9.02 -1.67 20.27
CA LEU A 98 7.66 -1.30 19.90
C LEU A 98 6.83 -2.57 19.67
N THR A 99 5.60 -2.59 20.17
CA THR A 99 4.74 -3.78 20.09
C THR A 99 3.39 -3.45 19.48
N THR A 100 3.06 -4.11 18.39
CA THR A 100 1.72 -4.10 17.79
C THR A 100 1.01 -5.41 18.12
N ILE A 101 -0.30 -5.34 18.38
CA ILE A 101 -1.13 -6.54 18.57
C ILE A 101 -2.34 -6.44 17.66
N TYR A 102 -2.55 -7.49 16.88
CA TYR A 102 -3.70 -7.65 15.99
C TYR A 102 -4.65 -8.75 16.48
N ARG A 103 -5.95 -8.58 16.22
CA ARG A 103 -6.97 -9.62 16.31
C ARG A 103 -7.81 -9.60 15.04
N ASN A 104 -7.93 -10.74 14.37
CA ASN A 104 -8.65 -10.86 13.10
C ASN A 104 -8.24 -9.80 12.06
N GLY A 105 -6.94 -9.49 11.97
CA GLY A 105 -6.42 -8.48 11.05
C GLY A 105 -6.59 -7.02 11.49
N HIS A 106 -7.24 -6.75 12.64
CA HIS A 106 -7.42 -5.39 13.16
C HIS A 106 -6.49 -5.09 14.33
N PRO A 107 -5.81 -3.92 14.36
CA PRO A 107 -4.96 -3.54 15.48
C PRO A 107 -5.81 -3.30 16.74
N ILE A 108 -5.41 -3.94 17.84
CA ILE A 108 -5.97 -3.74 19.19
C ILE A 108 -4.95 -3.09 20.14
N LYS A 109 -3.68 -3.02 19.73
CA LYS A 109 -2.62 -2.22 20.34
C LYS A 109 -1.73 -1.68 19.23
N TYR A 110 -1.49 -0.37 19.25
CA TYR A 110 -0.58 0.31 18.34
C TYR A 110 0.85 0.36 18.92
N PRO A 111 1.89 0.32 18.08
CA PRO A 111 3.28 0.33 18.52
C PRO A 111 3.72 1.68 19.11
N VAL A 112 3.14 2.80 18.66
CA VAL A 112 3.55 4.15 19.09
C VAL A 112 2.40 4.85 19.80
N SER A 113 2.58 5.11 21.09
CA SER A 113 1.55 5.72 21.95
C SER A 113 2.08 6.79 22.91
N SER A 114 3.39 7.03 22.89
CA SER A 114 4.08 7.94 23.79
C SER A 114 5.26 8.62 23.10
N ILE A 115 5.82 9.65 23.74
CA ILE A 115 7.01 10.34 23.25
C ILE A 115 8.25 9.42 23.23
N ASP A 116 8.37 8.49 24.19
CA ASP A 116 9.45 7.51 24.19
C ASP A 116 9.35 6.56 22.99
N ASP A 117 8.12 6.15 22.63
CA ASP A 117 7.89 5.34 21.43
C ASP A 117 8.23 6.11 20.15
N ILE A 118 7.92 7.41 20.07
CA ILE A 118 8.33 8.27 18.94
C ILE A 118 9.85 8.25 18.78
N ASN A 119 10.58 8.42 19.88
CA ASN A 119 12.05 8.43 19.85
C ASN A 119 12.64 7.09 19.38
N ILE A 120 12.06 5.97 19.82
CA ILE A 120 12.46 4.63 19.36
C ILE A 120 12.13 4.49 17.86
N TYR A 121 10.93 4.90 17.45
CA TYR A 121 10.47 4.72 16.08
C TYR A 121 11.26 5.59 15.08
N MET A 122 11.60 6.81 15.48
CA MET A 122 12.47 7.70 14.72
C MET A 122 13.79 7.03 14.37
N GLN A 123 14.49 6.49 15.37
CA GLN A 123 15.79 5.84 15.18
C GLN A 123 15.69 4.66 14.22
N ILE A 124 14.60 3.89 14.31
CA ILE A 124 14.38 2.74 13.43
C ILE A 124 14.19 3.19 11.98
N TRP A 125 13.41 4.25 11.76
CA TRP A 125 13.17 4.80 10.42
C TRP A 125 14.38 5.53 9.81
N GLU A 126 15.17 6.24 10.62
CA GLU A 126 16.40 6.91 10.17
C GLU A 126 17.36 5.93 9.47
N ASN A 127 17.40 4.68 9.95
CA ASN A 127 18.27 3.63 9.43
C ASN A 127 17.54 2.64 8.50
N ALA A 128 16.26 2.84 8.25
CA ALA A 128 15.50 2.03 7.31
C ALA A 128 15.91 2.32 5.86
N GLN A 129 15.68 1.35 4.99
CA GLN A 129 15.90 1.49 3.56
C GLN A 129 14.84 0.71 2.78
N PHE A 130 14.54 1.19 1.57
CA PHE A 130 13.81 0.39 0.60
C PHE A 130 14.80 -0.24 -0.39
N ILE A 131 14.68 -1.55 -0.60
CA ILE A 131 15.49 -2.26 -1.58
C ILE A 131 14.66 -2.62 -2.81
N GLU A 132 15.32 -2.48 -3.97
CA GLU A 132 14.79 -2.81 -5.29
C GLU A 132 15.00 -4.31 -5.58
N HIS A 133 14.00 -4.94 -6.16
CA HIS A 133 14.04 -6.34 -6.62
C HIS A 133 13.54 -6.40 -8.07
N ASP A 134 13.99 -7.41 -8.81
CA ASP A 134 13.54 -7.60 -10.20
C ASP A 134 12.17 -8.29 -10.25
N ASP A 135 11.15 -7.51 -10.61
CA ASP A 135 9.76 -7.96 -10.75
C ASP A 135 9.35 -8.28 -12.20
N ASN A 136 10.27 -8.24 -13.17
CA ASN A 136 9.94 -8.44 -14.60
C ASN A 136 9.31 -9.81 -14.87
N GLN A 137 9.87 -10.89 -14.30
CA GLN A 137 9.36 -12.24 -14.53
C GLN A 137 7.95 -12.42 -13.95
N VAL A 138 7.67 -11.84 -12.79
CA VAL A 138 6.33 -11.87 -12.17
C VAL A 138 5.36 -11.06 -13.03
N TYR A 139 5.76 -9.86 -13.45
CA TYR A 139 4.96 -9.02 -14.34
C TYR A 139 4.60 -9.74 -15.64
N ASP A 140 5.57 -10.34 -16.34
CA ASP A 140 5.34 -11.04 -17.61
C ASP A 140 4.38 -12.21 -17.45
N ASN A 141 4.51 -12.98 -16.36
CA ASN A 141 3.62 -14.09 -16.05
C ASN A 141 2.18 -13.62 -15.84
N ILE A 142 1.98 -12.56 -15.03
CA ILE A 142 0.64 -12.00 -14.78
C ILE A 142 0.06 -11.43 -16.07
N ASN A 143 0.86 -10.66 -16.80
CA ASN A 143 0.43 -10.00 -18.02
C ASN A 143 0.00 -11.02 -19.09
N SER A 144 0.70 -12.17 -19.15
CA SER A 144 0.33 -13.32 -20.00
C SER A 144 -1.00 -13.97 -19.56
N ILE A 145 -1.23 -14.12 -18.25
CA ILE A 145 -2.49 -14.67 -17.71
C ILE A 145 -3.67 -13.74 -18.01
N ILE A 146 -3.48 -12.42 -17.86
CA ILE A 146 -4.51 -11.40 -18.14
C ILE A 146 -4.80 -11.31 -19.64
N GLY A 147 -3.77 -11.35 -20.48
CA GLY A 147 -3.91 -11.25 -21.93
C GLY A 147 -4.55 -9.94 -22.37
N ASP A 148 -5.43 -9.98 -23.36
CA ASP A 148 -6.09 -8.79 -23.90
C ASP A 148 -7.26 -8.27 -23.05
N ASP A 149 -7.62 -8.98 -21.98
CA ASP A 149 -8.80 -8.67 -21.16
C ASP A 149 -8.57 -7.49 -20.19
N GLY A 150 -7.33 -7.02 -20.04
CA GLY A 150 -7.04 -5.90 -19.16
C GLY A 150 -5.57 -5.65 -18.86
N ILE A 151 -5.28 -5.11 -17.68
CA ILE A 151 -3.92 -4.76 -17.23
C ILE A 151 -3.67 -5.17 -15.77
N VAL A 152 -2.40 -5.34 -15.43
CA VAL A 152 -1.91 -5.37 -14.05
C VAL A 152 -1.40 -3.99 -13.66
N THR A 153 -1.64 -3.61 -12.41
CA THR A 153 -1.17 -2.35 -11.82
C THR A 153 -0.28 -2.63 -10.61
N ARG A 154 0.65 -1.72 -10.33
CA ARG A 154 1.38 -1.75 -9.06
C ARG A 154 0.59 -0.97 -8.01
N PHE A 155 0.12 -1.65 -6.98
CA PHE A 155 -0.65 -1.11 -5.87
C PHE A 155 0.26 -0.97 -4.64
N TRP A 156 0.52 0.25 -4.21
CA TRP A 156 1.40 0.59 -3.10
C TRP A 156 0.65 1.41 -2.05
N GLY A 157 1.19 1.47 -0.84
CA GLY A 157 0.77 2.42 0.18
C GLY A 157 0.30 1.77 1.48
N PRO A 158 -0.23 2.59 2.38
CA PRO A 158 -0.56 4.01 2.15
C PRO A 158 0.63 4.95 2.39
N SER A 159 0.47 6.25 2.10
CA SER A 159 1.50 7.25 2.45
C SER A 159 1.62 7.44 3.98
N THR A 160 2.60 8.22 4.41
CA THR A 160 3.01 8.34 5.81
C THR A 160 1.87 8.64 6.80
N ILE A 161 0.93 9.53 6.47
CA ILE A 161 -0.11 9.94 7.42
C ILE A 161 -1.13 8.82 7.65
N PRO A 162 -1.78 8.24 6.61
CA PRO A 162 -2.60 7.05 6.79
C PRO A 162 -1.84 5.93 7.49
N LYS A 163 -0.56 5.69 7.16
CA LYS A 163 0.24 4.65 7.80
C LYS A 163 0.32 4.85 9.31
N LEU A 164 0.61 6.07 9.75
CA LEU A 164 0.63 6.42 11.16
C LEU A 164 -0.75 6.26 11.82
N LEU A 165 -1.82 6.66 11.14
CA LEU A 165 -3.18 6.58 11.66
C LEU A 165 -3.74 5.16 11.73
N GLU A 166 -3.45 4.31 10.74
CA GLU A 166 -4.06 2.99 10.57
C GLU A 166 -3.27 1.87 11.25
N TYR A 167 -1.93 1.99 11.28
CA TYR A 167 -1.06 0.88 11.70
C TYR A 167 -0.16 1.22 12.88
N ASP A 168 0.34 2.45 12.97
CA ASP A 168 1.45 2.73 13.89
C ASP A 168 1.03 3.44 15.19
N MET A 169 0.00 4.29 15.16
CA MET A 169 -0.43 5.08 16.32
C MET A 169 -1.91 4.93 16.64
N GLY A 170 -2.75 4.77 15.62
CA GLY A 170 -4.19 4.96 15.78
C GLY A 170 -4.56 6.44 15.83
N VAL A 171 -5.82 6.76 15.52
CA VAL A 171 -6.32 8.14 15.46
C VAL A 171 -6.06 8.91 16.76
N MET A 172 -6.36 8.30 17.92
CA MET A 172 -6.27 9.03 19.18
C MET A 172 -4.83 9.40 19.53
N ASN A 173 -3.91 8.42 19.52
CA ASN A 173 -2.52 8.71 19.86
C ASN A 173 -1.89 9.67 18.85
N PHE A 174 -2.18 9.51 17.55
CA PHE A 174 -1.67 10.42 16.52
C PHE A 174 -2.00 11.88 16.83
N TYR A 175 -3.27 12.20 17.10
CA TYR A 175 -3.67 13.59 17.36
C TYR A 175 -3.26 14.09 18.74
N CYS A 176 -3.23 13.25 19.78
CA CYS A 176 -2.68 13.66 21.08
C CYS A 176 -1.19 13.99 20.96
N LEU A 177 -0.40 13.10 20.33
CA LEU A 177 1.03 13.30 20.16
C LEU A 177 1.32 14.49 19.24
N LEU A 178 0.56 14.69 18.17
CA LEU A 178 0.71 15.84 17.28
C LEU A 178 0.41 17.17 17.99
N ASN A 179 -0.52 17.17 18.96
CA ASN A 179 -0.84 18.35 19.75
C ASN A 179 0.21 18.61 20.85
N ASP A 180 0.61 17.56 21.56
CA ASP A 180 1.45 17.69 22.76
C ASP A 180 2.96 17.76 22.42
N TYR A 181 3.37 17.14 21.31
CA TYR A 181 4.76 17.02 20.83
C TYR A 181 4.85 17.31 19.31
N PRO A 182 4.47 18.52 18.86
CA PRO A 182 4.36 18.84 17.44
C PRO A 182 5.70 18.79 16.70
N ASP A 183 6.81 19.17 17.34
CA ASP A 183 8.13 19.20 16.70
C ASP A 183 8.67 17.77 16.48
N GLU A 184 8.46 16.88 17.45
CA GLU A 184 8.86 15.47 17.36
C GLU A 184 8.00 14.71 16.34
N MET A 185 6.70 15.01 16.29
CA MET A 185 5.82 14.48 15.25
C MET A 185 6.18 15.00 13.85
N ASP A 186 6.51 16.28 13.72
CA ASP A 186 7.00 16.86 12.46
C ASP A 186 8.27 16.17 11.97
N ALA A 187 9.22 15.94 12.88
CA ALA A 187 10.43 15.20 12.58
C ALA A 187 10.11 13.77 12.14
N LEU A 188 9.20 13.07 12.84
CA LEU A 188 8.88 11.67 12.55
C LEU A 188 8.23 11.52 11.20
N ILE A 189 7.20 12.33 10.94
CA ILE A 189 6.48 12.35 9.66
C ILE A 189 7.46 12.64 8.53
N SER A 190 8.33 13.62 8.70
CA SER A 190 9.32 13.99 7.69
C SER A 190 10.34 12.88 7.43
N THR A 191 10.81 12.19 8.48
CA THR A 191 11.76 11.09 8.37
C THR A 191 11.15 9.90 7.62
N ILE A 192 9.94 9.49 7.99
CA ILE A 192 9.23 8.40 7.29
C ILE A 192 8.98 8.78 5.84
N HIS A 193 8.47 9.98 5.58
CA HIS A 193 8.18 10.42 4.20
C HIS A 193 9.44 10.44 3.32
N LYS A 194 10.57 10.92 3.85
CA LYS A 194 11.86 10.86 3.12
C LYS A 194 12.23 9.44 2.71
N LYS A 195 11.92 8.44 3.54
CA LYS A 195 12.13 7.02 3.20
C LYS A 195 11.11 6.53 2.18
N GLU A 196 9.85 6.92 2.29
CA GLU A 196 8.83 6.60 1.28
C GLU A 196 9.17 7.18 -0.11
N LEU A 197 9.88 8.32 -0.19
CA LEU A 197 10.39 8.82 -1.48
C LEU A 197 11.33 7.80 -2.16
N GLU A 198 12.17 7.10 -1.41
CA GLU A 198 13.02 6.02 -1.95
C GLU A 198 12.14 4.89 -2.55
N ALA A 199 11.04 4.53 -1.87
CA ALA A 199 10.08 3.55 -2.37
C ALA A 199 9.40 4.04 -3.66
N PHE A 200 9.01 5.31 -3.72
CA PHE A 200 8.35 5.89 -4.90
C PHE A 200 9.27 5.90 -6.12
N GLU A 201 10.55 6.22 -5.94
CA GLU A 201 11.55 6.13 -7.01
C GLU A 201 11.74 4.69 -7.51
N ILE A 202 11.70 3.69 -6.63
CA ILE A 202 11.76 2.28 -7.01
C ILE A 202 10.49 1.87 -7.77
N LEU A 203 9.31 2.28 -7.30
CA LEU A 203 8.04 2.03 -7.99
C LEU A 203 8.01 2.66 -9.39
N ALA A 204 8.63 3.84 -9.56
CA ALA A 204 8.74 4.51 -10.84
C ALA A 204 9.54 3.69 -11.88
N LYS A 205 10.41 2.77 -11.44
CA LYS A 205 11.16 1.83 -12.29
C LYS A 205 10.46 0.50 -12.52
N SER A 206 9.35 0.24 -11.80
CA SER A 206 8.57 -1.00 -11.93
C SER A 206 8.19 -1.28 -13.39
N PRO A 207 8.06 -2.55 -13.81
CA PRO A 207 7.54 -2.89 -15.14
C PRO A 207 6.08 -2.49 -15.36
N CYS A 208 5.32 -2.14 -14.30
CA CYS A 208 3.93 -1.71 -14.44
C CYS A 208 3.81 -0.29 -15.01
N ASP A 209 2.89 -0.07 -15.96
CA ASP A 209 2.63 1.27 -16.54
C ASP A 209 1.73 2.14 -15.66
N VAL A 210 0.95 1.51 -14.78
CA VAL A 210 0.02 2.16 -13.87
C VAL A 210 0.41 1.82 -12.44
N ILE A 211 0.70 2.86 -11.65
CA ILE A 211 1.06 2.76 -10.24
C ILE A 211 -0.01 3.46 -9.42
N ILE A 212 -0.49 2.80 -8.37
CA ILE A 212 -1.58 3.25 -7.51
C ILE A 212 -1.02 3.46 -6.12
N LEU A 213 -1.15 4.66 -5.56
CA LEU A 213 -0.93 4.94 -4.14
C LEU A 213 -2.28 4.83 -3.44
N CYS A 214 -2.50 3.70 -2.78
CA CYS A 214 -3.72 3.42 -2.05
C CYS A 214 -3.79 4.22 -0.75
N GLU A 215 -4.71 5.18 -0.71
CA GLU A 215 -5.05 5.94 0.49
C GLU A 215 -6.38 5.42 1.04
N ASN A 216 -6.36 4.44 1.96
CA ASN A 216 -7.58 3.90 2.61
C ASN A 216 -8.19 4.85 3.66
N THR A 217 -8.16 6.15 3.40
CA THR A 217 -8.56 7.17 4.35
C THR A 217 -9.82 7.90 3.93
N SER A 218 -10.40 8.61 4.89
CA SER A 218 -11.51 9.53 4.64
C SER A 218 -11.36 10.78 5.47
N THR A 219 -12.20 11.77 5.20
CA THR A 219 -12.27 13.02 5.96
C THR A 219 -12.65 12.83 7.44
N PHE A 220 -13.04 11.63 7.86
CA PHE A 220 -13.23 11.29 9.28
C PHE A 220 -11.91 11.03 10.03
N TYR A 221 -10.82 10.71 9.32
CA TYR A 221 -9.54 10.32 9.91
C TYR A 221 -8.49 11.43 9.79
N ILE A 222 -8.42 12.09 8.63
CA ILE A 222 -7.42 13.14 8.36
C ILE A 222 -8.10 14.50 8.37
N SER A 223 -7.72 15.36 9.32
CA SER A 223 -8.22 16.73 9.36
C SER A 223 -7.71 17.54 8.15
N PRO A 224 -8.46 18.56 7.69
CA PRO A 224 -8.02 19.38 6.56
C PRO A 224 -6.64 20.03 6.76
N ASP A 225 -6.28 20.38 7.99
CA ASP A 225 -4.97 20.98 8.29
C ASP A 225 -3.83 19.96 8.21
N VAL A 226 -4.03 18.75 8.74
CA VAL A 226 -3.06 17.65 8.61
C VAL A 226 -2.90 17.25 7.15
N TYR A 227 -4.00 17.19 6.39
CA TYR A 227 -3.94 16.90 4.96
C TYR A 227 -3.12 17.95 4.19
N ARG A 228 -3.37 19.24 4.42
CA ARG A 228 -2.63 20.32 3.75
C ARG A 228 -1.16 20.39 4.15
N LYS A 229 -0.85 20.15 5.44
CA LYS A 229 0.51 20.23 5.95
C LYS A 229 1.37 19.05 5.47
N TYR A 230 0.82 17.84 5.44
CA TYR A 230 1.57 16.62 5.15
C TYR A 230 0.97 15.80 4.01
N ASN A 231 -0.21 15.20 4.19
CA ASN A 231 -0.70 14.13 3.30
C ASN A 231 -0.78 14.55 1.82
N GLY A 232 -1.32 15.74 1.57
CA GLY A 232 -1.44 16.28 0.22
C GLY A 232 -0.10 16.58 -0.45
N ARG A 233 0.97 16.80 0.32
CA ARG A 233 2.35 16.89 -0.21
C ARG A 233 2.90 15.51 -0.52
N HIS A 234 2.71 14.53 0.38
CA HIS A 234 3.19 13.17 0.16
C HIS A 234 2.56 12.53 -1.08
N VAL A 235 1.24 12.70 -1.23
CA VAL A 235 0.49 12.27 -2.42
C VAL A 235 1.00 12.97 -3.67
N ARG A 236 1.33 14.27 -3.58
CA ARG A 236 1.88 15.02 -4.72
C ARG A 236 3.26 14.51 -5.12
N ASP A 237 4.15 14.30 -4.15
CA ASP A 237 5.50 13.80 -4.43
C ASP A 237 5.43 12.43 -5.13
N PHE A 238 4.54 11.53 -4.69
CA PHE A 238 4.26 10.28 -5.40
C PHE A 238 3.82 10.53 -6.85
N VAL A 239 2.80 11.37 -7.06
CA VAL A 239 2.25 11.64 -8.39
C VAL A 239 3.32 12.22 -9.31
N ASP A 240 4.11 13.17 -8.82
CA ASP A 240 5.16 13.84 -9.60
C ASP A 240 6.26 12.82 -9.98
N ILE A 241 6.75 12.01 -9.05
CA ILE A 241 7.77 10.98 -9.31
C ILE A 241 7.30 9.96 -10.37
N ILE A 242 6.05 9.48 -10.26
CA ILE A 242 5.52 8.49 -11.21
C ILE A 242 5.26 9.11 -12.59
N HIS A 243 4.76 10.35 -12.66
CA HIS A 243 4.57 11.02 -13.95
C HIS A 243 5.89 11.37 -14.63
N ASP A 244 6.91 11.77 -13.88
CA ASP A 244 8.24 12.11 -14.41
C ASP A 244 8.93 10.88 -15.05
N SER A 245 8.57 9.66 -14.64
CA SER A 245 9.03 8.42 -15.30
C SER A 245 8.19 8.02 -16.53
N GLY A 246 7.19 8.82 -16.90
CA GLY A 246 6.30 8.57 -18.04
C GLY A 246 5.19 7.55 -17.75
N LYS A 247 4.96 7.21 -16.48
CA LYS A 247 3.93 6.26 -16.04
C LYS A 247 2.67 6.99 -15.57
N ILE A 248 1.60 6.25 -15.32
CA ILE A 248 0.32 6.78 -14.83
C ILE A 248 0.23 6.60 -13.32
N ALA A 249 -0.02 7.68 -12.59
CA ALA A 249 -0.31 7.66 -11.16
C ALA A 249 -1.82 7.66 -10.88
N ILE A 250 -2.27 6.83 -9.95
CA ILE A 250 -3.63 6.82 -9.41
C ILE A 250 -3.56 6.92 -7.89
N ILE A 251 -4.48 7.67 -7.28
CA ILE A 251 -4.67 7.79 -5.83
C ILE A 251 -6.01 7.18 -5.46
#